data_AF-A0A7J6H7P1-F1
#
_entry.id   AF-A0A7J6H7P1-F1
#
_cell.length_a   1.000
_cell.length_b   1.000
_cell.length_c   1.000
_cell.angle_alpha   90.00
_cell.angle_beta   90.00
_cell.angle_gamma   90.00
#
_symmetry.space_group_name_H-M   'P 1'
#
loop_
_entity.id
_entity.type
_entity.pdbx_description
1 polymer ?
#
loop_
_entity_poly.entity_id
_entity_poly.type
_entity_poly.pdbx_seq_one_letter_code
_entity_poly.pdbx_strand_id
1 'polypeptide(L)'
;MARFSIFLFSLLVALSFCNAQPLSNVNKTHTSCEELQQLQPCSANIFSFFIRKQPINSTCCESILSIADKCSGDPMPIWFLKSQKYCTIVNTIKSTPPISSMAAKQKSTPLNVTSPVVDGFKQNCIHELHRLTPCIGDIKAHIWTNSSINSTCCATILDVGDQCQWDSRPLWFARSKDFCKNH
;
A
#
# COMPACT_ATOMS: atom_id res chain seq x y z
N MET A 1 -48.94 7.45 42.71
CA MET A 1 -48.83 7.57 41.24
C MET A 1 -47.37 7.60 40.86
N ALA A 2 -46.95 6.66 40.02
CA ALA A 2 -45.58 6.20 39.85
C ALA A 2 -44.76 7.07 38.87
N ARG A 3 -43.54 7.45 39.27
CA ARG A 3 -42.49 7.99 38.39
C ARG A 3 -41.10 7.61 38.89
N PHE A 4 -40.71 6.34 38.76
CA PHE A 4 -39.32 5.90 38.94
C PHE A 4 -39.13 4.54 38.26
N SER A 5 -38.85 4.49 36.96
CA SER A 5 -38.29 3.30 36.28
C SER A 5 -38.06 3.54 34.79
N ILE A 6 -37.11 4.40 34.42
CA ILE A 6 -36.61 4.44 33.01
C ILE A 6 -35.06 4.44 32.93
N PHE A 7 -34.33 4.59 34.04
CA PHE A 7 -32.86 4.72 33.98
C PHE A 7 -32.05 3.42 34.10
N LEU A 8 -32.67 2.24 34.06
CA LEU A 8 -31.96 0.96 34.25
C LEU A 8 -31.76 0.10 32.99
N PHE A 9 -32.15 0.57 31.80
CA PHE A 9 -31.96 -0.21 30.56
C PHE A 9 -30.71 0.11 29.75
N SER A 10 -29.96 1.18 30.08
CA SER A 10 -28.81 1.61 29.27
C SER A 10 -27.46 1.00 29.68
N LEU A 11 -27.39 0.17 30.73
CA LEU A 11 -26.11 -0.36 31.24
C LEU A 11 -25.81 -1.82 30.84
N LEU A 12 -26.69 -2.51 30.11
CA LEU A 12 -26.56 -3.95 29.81
C LEU A 12 -26.16 -4.30 28.36
N VAL A 13 -25.72 -3.34 27.55
CA VAL A 13 -25.23 -3.61 26.17
C VAL A 13 -23.70 -3.54 26.06
N ALA A 14 -22.98 -3.20 27.12
CA ALA A 14 -21.53 -2.97 27.08
C ALA A 14 -20.64 -4.19 27.39
N LEU A 15 -21.18 -5.40 27.58
CA LEU A 15 -20.40 -6.56 28.06
C LEU A 15 -20.41 -7.83 27.18
N SER A 16 -20.94 -7.78 25.95
CA SER A 16 -21.11 -9.01 25.13
C SER A 16 -20.18 -9.17 23.93
N PHE A 17 -19.03 -8.49 23.87
CA PHE A 17 -18.06 -8.67 22.78
C PHE A 17 -16.63 -8.93 23.29
N CYS A 18 -16.43 -9.94 24.13
CA CYS A 18 -15.11 -10.51 24.42
C CYS A 18 -15.23 -11.98 24.81
N ASN A 19 -15.76 -12.82 23.90
CA ASN A 19 -15.57 -14.28 23.96
C ASN A 19 -15.80 -14.87 22.56
N ALA A 20 -14.98 -14.45 21.60
CA ALA A 20 -14.75 -15.26 20.42
C ALA A 20 -13.82 -16.41 20.83
N GLN A 21 -14.39 -17.59 21.09
CA GLN A 21 -13.61 -18.82 21.24
C GLN A 21 -12.90 -19.12 19.91
N PRO A 22 -11.59 -19.44 19.89
CA PRO A 22 -10.92 -19.87 18.68
C PRO A 22 -11.26 -21.33 18.41
N LEU A 23 -12.42 -21.56 17.78
CA LEU A 23 -12.67 -22.77 17.01
C LEU A 23 -12.07 -22.53 15.62
N SER A 24 -10.87 -23.06 15.39
CA SER A 24 -10.60 -23.84 14.17
C SER A 24 -9.17 -24.38 14.19
N ASN A 25 -9.13 -25.69 14.30
CA ASN A 25 -8.02 -26.58 13.97
C ASN A 25 -7.73 -26.44 12.46
N VAL A 26 -7.05 -25.36 12.07
CA VAL A 26 -6.52 -25.19 10.72
C VAL A 26 -5.11 -25.79 10.73
N ASN A 27 -4.92 -26.83 9.94
CA ASN A 27 -3.60 -27.38 9.59
C ASN A 27 -2.57 -26.25 9.51
N LYS A 28 -1.53 -26.32 10.35
CA LYS A 28 -0.36 -25.42 10.37
C LYS A 28 0.40 -25.53 9.04
N THR A 29 -0.15 -24.95 7.98
CA THR A 29 0.57 -24.68 6.75
C THR A 29 1.31 -23.35 6.93
N HIS A 30 2.63 -23.45 7.08
CA HIS A 30 3.60 -22.36 7.11
C HIS A 30 3.34 -21.27 8.15
N THR A 31 4.03 -21.38 9.28
CA THR A 31 4.14 -20.36 10.31
C THR A 31 4.57 -19.04 9.67
N SER A 32 3.64 -18.10 9.46
CA SER A 32 4.02 -16.73 9.12
C SER A 32 4.75 -16.15 10.33
N CYS A 33 5.89 -15.49 10.14
CA CYS A 33 6.64 -14.93 11.25
C CYS A 33 5.76 -14.01 12.10
N GLU A 34 5.49 -14.41 13.35
CA GLU A 34 4.58 -13.72 14.28
C GLU A 34 5.06 -12.30 14.60
N GLU A 35 6.38 -12.10 14.54
CA GLU A 35 7.03 -10.80 14.77
C GLU A 35 6.56 -9.72 13.77
N LEU A 36 6.00 -10.09 12.60
CA LEU A 36 5.43 -9.11 11.67
C LEU A 36 4.31 -8.26 12.31
N GLN A 37 3.62 -8.77 13.33
CA GLN A 37 2.61 -8.00 14.07
C GLN A 37 3.21 -6.76 14.76
N GLN A 38 4.50 -6.80 15.11
CA GLN A 38 5.21 -5.66 15.72
C GLN A 38 5.39 -4.48 14.74
N LEU A 39 5.14 -4.67 13.44
CA LEU A 39 5.12 -3.59 12.44
C LEU A 39 3.80 -2.83 12.38
N GLN A 40 2.78 -3.21 13.15
CA GLN A 40 1.53 -2.46 13.22
C GLN A 40 1.72 -0.94 13.37
N PRO A 41 2.56 -0.41 14.28
CA PRO A 41 2.81 1.03 14.39
C PRO A 41 3.46 1.64 13.13
N CYS A 42 4.13 0.83 12.31
CA CYS A 42 4.80 1.24 11.09
C CYS A 42 3.93 1.11 9.83
N SER A 43 2.74 0.53 9.93
CA SER A 43 1.83 0.28 8.81
C SER A 43 1.57 1.53 7.96
N ALA A 44 1.32 2.68 8.58
CA ALA A 44 1.07 3.94 7.86
C ALA A 44 2.29 4.43 7.06
N ASN A 45 3.51 4.28 7.61
CA ASN A 45 4.75 4.68 6.93
C ASN A 45 5.06 3.73 5.77
N ILE A 46 4.95 2.42 6.02
CA ILE A 46 5.11 1.39 4.99
C ILE A 46 4.11 1.64 3.86
N PHE A 47 2.83 1.83 4.18
CA PHE A 47 1.80 2.11 3.19
C PHE A 47 2.10 3.39 2.39
N SER A 48 2.52 4.47 3.07
CA SER A 48 2.92 5.72 2.40
C SER A 48 4.13 5.54 1.49
N PHE A 49 5.08 4.67 1.83
CA PHE A 49 6.19 4.30 0.95
C PHE A 49 5.72 3.59 -0.33
N PHE A 50 4.74 2.69 -0.23
CA PHE A 50 4.20 2.01 -1.41
C PHE A 50 3.40 2.93 -2.32
N ILE A 51 2.48 3.70 -1.72
CA ILE A 51 1.48 4.49 -2.44
C ILE A 51 2.03 5.86 -2.82
N ARG A 52 2.61 6.58 -1.86
CA ARG A 52 3.04 7.98 -2.01
C ARG A 52 4.53 8.12 -2.29
N LYS A 53 5.28 7.01 -2.36
CA LYS A 53 6.75 7.00 -2.50
C LYS A 53 7.46 7.82 -1.41
N GLN A 54 6.81 7.99 -0.26
CA GLN A 54 7.41 8.69 0.87
C GLN A 54 8.45 7.80 1.56
N PRO A 55 9.58 8.34 2.02
CA PRO A 55 10.59 7.57 2.70
C PRO A 55 10.03 6.96 3.98
N ILE A 56 10.37 5.69 4.25
CA ILE A 56 10.10 5.07 5.56
C ILE A 56 10.97 5.79 6.59
N ASN A 57 10.37 6.19 7.72
CA ASN A 57 11.12 6.85 8.79
C ASN A 57 12.18 5.89 9.39
N SER A 58 13.22 6.46 10.02
CA SER A 58 14.35 5.68 10.51
C SER A 58 13.94 4.64 11.57
N THR A 59 13.07 5.01 12.49
CA THR A 59 12.57 4.11 13.56
C THR A 59 11.87 2.88 12.98
N CYS A 60 11.02 3.06 11.98
CA CYS A 60 10.36 1.95 11.31
C CYS A 60 11.33 1.13 10.47
N CYS A 61 12.34 1.75 9.86
CA CYS A 61 13.38 0.99 9.19
C CYS A 61 14.18 0.10 10.14
N GLU A 62 14.49 0.58 11.35
CA GLU A 62 15.14 -0.23 12.39
C GLU A 62 14.25 -1.42 12.79
N SER A 63 12.95 -1.21 13.00
CA SER A 63 12.01 -2.32 13.30
C SER A 63 11.91 -3.32 12.16
N ILE A 64 11.83 -2.87 10.91
CA ILE A 64 11.76 -3.74 9.73
C ILE A 64 13.00 -4.60 9.61
N LEU A 65 14.19 -4.02 9.78
CA LEU A 65 15.45 -4.75 9.71
C LEU A 65 15.57 -5.75 10.88
N SER A 66 15.24 -5.33 12.10
CA SER A 66 15.23 -6.20 13.27
C SER A 66 14.33 -7.43 13.09
N ILE A 67 13.13 -7.24 12.54
CA ILE A 67 12.20 -8.33 12.26
C ILE A 67 12.72 -9.22 11.13
N ALA A 68 13.32 -8.63 10.09
CA ALA A 68 13.86 -9.40 8.98
C ALA A 68 14.96 -10.38 9.43
N ASP A 69 15.79 -9.98 10.40
CA ASP A 69 16.82 -10.84 10.98
C ASP A 69 16.19 -12.01 11.76
N LYS A 70 15.17 -11.72 12.58
CA LYS A 70 14.46 -12.72 13.39
C LYS A 70 13.70 -13.73 12.53
N CYS A 71 13.16 -13.29 11.41
CA CYS A 71 12.35 -14.11 10.53
C CYS A 71 13.12 -14.66 9.32
N SER A 72 14.44 -14.80 9.45
CA SER A 72 15.30 -15.28 8.37
C SER A 72 14.96 -16.74 8.01
N GLY A 73 14.45 -16.93 6.79
CA GLY A 73 14.07 -18.25 6.27
C GLY A 73 12.57 -18.47 6.09
N ASP A 74 11.72 -17.61 6.68
CA ASP A 74 10.28 -17.67 6.45
C ASP A 74 9.90 -16.94 5.15
N PRO A 75 8.88 -17.45 4.41
CA PRO A 75 8.36 -16.74 3.25
C PRO A 75 7.72 -15.42 3.69
N MET A 76 8.35 -14.31 3.28
CA MET A 76 7.88 -12.97 3.58
C MET A 76 6.95 -12.43 2.51
N PRO A 77 5.95 -11.61 2.88
CA PRO A 77 5.13 -10.93 1.90
C PRO A 77 5.97 -9.93 1.09
N ILE A 78 5.65 -9.78 -0.20
CA ILE A 78 6.41 -8.94 -1.16
C ILE A 78 6.60 -7.50 -0.66
N TRP A 79 5.60 -6.95 0.03
CA TRP A 79 5.68 -5.59 0.57
C TRP A 79 6.76 -5.48 1.66
N PHE A 80 6.94 -6.53 2.47
CA PHE A 80 7.95 -6.54 3.52
C PHE A 80 9.35 -6.60 2.91
N LEU A 81 9.58 -7.53 1.96
CA LEU A 81 10.87 -7.66 1.25
C LEU A 81 11.31 -6.36 0.57
N LYS A 82 10.37 -5.64 -0.04
CA LYS A 82 10.68 -4.35 -0.69
C LYS A 82 11.00 -3.25 0.34
N SER A 83 10.30 -3.24 1.47
CA SER A 83 10.55 -2.30 2.57
C SER A 83 11.91 -2.57 3.23
N GLN A 84 12.23 -3.84 3.47
CA GLN A 84 13.52 -4.29 3.97
C GLN A 84 14.66 -3.82 3.06
N LYS A 85 14.57 -4.10 1.75
CA LYS A 85 15.59 -3.68 0.77
C LYS A 85 15.83 -2.17 0.79
N TYR A 86 14.76 -1.38 0.88
CA TYR A 86 14.87 0.07 1.00
C TYR A 86 15.61 0.47 2.29
N CYS A 87 15.22 -0.09 3.43
CA CYS A 87 15.82 0.22 4.72
C CYS A 87 17.30 -0.19 4.80
N THR A 88 17.70 -1.31 4.18
CA THR A 88 19.11 -1.71 4.07
C THR A 88 19.92 -0.64 3.32
N ILE A 89 19.43 -0.15 2.18
CA ILE A 89 20.11 0.89 1.39
C ILE A 89 20.27 2.18 2.21
N VAL A 90 19.19 2.64 2.86
CA VAL A 90 19.22 3.86 3.68
C VAL A 90 20.20 3.72 4.84
N ASN A 91 20.24 2.55 5.48
CA ASN A 91 21.18 2.30 6.58
C ASN A 91 22.64 2.29 6.10
N THR A 92 22.94 1.67 4.96
CA THR A 92 24.29 1.70 4.36
C THR A 92 24.75 3.12 4.05
N ILE A 93 23.87 3.97 3.51
CA ILE A 93 24.19 5.38 3.23
C ILE A 93 24.49 6.13 4.53
N LYS A 94 23.68 5.91 5.59
CA LYS A 94 23.88 6.57 6.89
C LYS A 94 25.17 6.13 7.59
N SER A 95 25.56 4.86 7.44
CA SER A 95 26.79 4.32 8.01
C SER A 95 28.05 4.68 7.23
N THR A 96 27.91 5.24 6.02
CA THR A 96 29.06 5.75 5.27
C THR A 96 29.44 7.11 5.87
N PRO A 97 30.65 7.26 6.45
CA PRO A 97 31.09 8.57 6.93
C PRO A 97 31.01 9.56 5.77
N PRO A 98 30.60 10.83 5.99
CA PRO A 98 30.62 11.83 4.95
C PRO A 98 32.05 11.91 4.42
N ILE A 99 32.27 11.41 3.21
CA ILE A 99 33.51 11.60 2.49
C ILE A 99 33.64 13.11 2.39
N SER A 100 34.57 13.65 3.18
CA SER A 100 34.95 15.06 3.19
C SER A 100 35.15 15.49 1.74
N SER A 101 34.18 16.25 1.25
CA SER A 101 34.09 16.70 -0.12
C SER A 101 35.17 17.76 -0.36
N MET A 102 36.29 17.36 -0.96
CA MET A 102 37.07 18.31 -1.75
C MET A 102 36.51 18.32 -3.18
N ALA A 103 35.58 19.27 -3.36
CA ALA A 103 35.23 20.02 -4.56
C ALA A 103 35.70 19.47 -5.92
N ALA A 104 34.75 19.01 -6.73
CA ALA A 104 34.85 19.07 -8.19
C ALA A 104 33.63 19.82 -8.73
N LYS A 105 33.91 21.04 -9.18
CA LYS A 105 33.00 22.02 -9.78
C LYS A 105 32.52 21.49 -11.13
N GLN A 106 31.38 20.81 -11.18
CA GLN A 106 30.83 20.30 -12.44
C GLN A 106 29.86 21.31 -13.06
N LYS A 107 30.35 21.95 -14.12
CA LYS A 107 29.68 22.94 -14.97
C LYS A 107 28.51 22.28 -15.71
N SER A 108 27.30 22.77 -15.50
CA SER A 108 26.08 22.32 -16.18
C SER A 108 26.07 22.78 -17.64
N THR A 109 25.77 21.85 -18.54
CA THR A 109 25.44 22.12 -19.96
C THR A 109 24.00 21.69 -20.19
N PRO A 110 23.12 22.50 -20.81
CA PRO A 110 21.75 22.11 -21.07
C PRO A 110 21.69 21.34 -22.40
N LEU A 111 21.23 20.09 -22.37
CA LEU A 111 20.89 19.35 -23.57
C LEU A 111 19.38 19.42 -23.81
N ASN A 112 19.05 20.22 -24.81
CA ASN A 112 17.79 20.24 -25.53
C ASN A 112 17.68 18.93 -26.34
N VAL A 113 16.63 18.13 -26.10
CA VAL A 113 16.26 17.03 -27.01
C VAL A 113 14.75 17.02 -27.16
N THR A 114 14.30 17.56 -28.29
CA THR A 114 13.00 17.26 -28.90
C THR A 114 13.20 16.13 -29.90
N SER A 115 12.51 15.00 -29.75
CA SER A 115 11.86 14.31 -30.89
C SER A 115 11.08 13.05 -30.51
N PRO A 116 10.15 12.61 -31.38
CA PRO A 116 9.12 11.62 -31.12
C PRO A 116 9.52 10.20 -31.61
N VAL A 117 8.60 9.25 -31.42
CA VAL A 117 8.40 7.94 -32.09
C VAL A 117 8.38 6.74 -31.15
N VAL A 118 7.14 6.27 -30.97
CA VAL A 118 6.60 4.91 -30.82
C VAL A 118 7.58 3.78 -31.17
N ASP A 119 7.87 2.88 -30.21
CA ASP A 119 7.64 1.43 -30.34
C ASP A 119 8.00 0.68 -29.05
N GLY A 120 7.08 -0.17 -28.60
CA GLY A 120 7.38 -1.40 -27.85
C GLY A 120 7.82 -1.30 -26.38
N PHE A 121 7.83 -0.13 -25.75
CA PHE A 121 8.13 -0.06 -24.31
C PHE A 121 6.85 -0.22 -23.50
N LYS A 122 6.86 -1.17 -22.54
CA LYS A 122 5.95 -1.21 -21.39
C LYS A 122 5.87 0.20 -20.79
N GLN A 123 4.91 1.00 -21.24
CA GLN A 123 4.75 2.36 -20.79
C GLN A 123 4.57 2.28 -19.28
N ASN A 124 5.43 2.98 -18.54
CA ASN A 124 5.33 3.02 -17.10
C ASN A 124 4.05 3.79 -16.74
N CYS A 125 2.96 3.05 -16.63
CA CYS A 125 1.59 3.53 -16.49
C CYS A 125 1.27 4.14 -15.13
N ILE A 126 2.30 4.41 -14.33
CA ILE A 126 2.19 5.16 -13.09
C ILE A 126 1.55 6.53 -13.34
N HIS A 127 1.91 7.19 -14.44
CA HIS A 127 1.35 8.50 -14.77
C HIS A 127 -0.16 8.42 -15.06
N GLU A 128 -0.60 7.42 -15.83
CA GLU A 128 -2.03 7.22 -16.11
C GLU A 128 -2.82 6.83 -14.86
N LEU A 129 -2.22 6.06 -13.94
CA LEU A 129 -2.81 5.74 -12.63
C LEU A 129 -3.15 6.99 -11.82
N HIS A 130 -2.36 8.07 -11.93
CA HIS A 130 -2.68 9.32 -11.22
C HIS A 130 -3.99 9.95 -11.69
N ARG A 131 -4.44 9.69 -12.92
CA ARG A 131 -5.74 10.18 -13.42
C ARG A 131 -6.93 9.55 -12.72
N LEU A 132 -6.73 8.41 -12.04
CA LEU A 132 -7.75 7.77 -11.21
C LEU A 132 -7.91 8.42 -9.83
N THR A 133 -7.02 9.34 -9.44
CA THR A 133 -7.06 10.03 -8.15
C THR A 133 -8.46 10.57 -7.78
N PRO A 134 -9.18 11.32 -8.65
CA PRO A 134 -10.53 11.78 -8.33
C PRO A 134 -11.55 10.65 -8.14
N CYS A 135 -11.28 9.45 -8.65
CA CYS A 135 -12.15 8.30 -8.62
C CYS A 135 -11.85 7.31 -7.49
N ILE A 136 -10.82 7.56 -6.67
CA ILE A 136 -10.42 6.64 -5.59
C ILE A 136 -11.57 6.40 -4.61
N GLY A 137 -12.40 7.40 -4.34
CA GLY A 137 -13.57 7.28 -3.47
C GLY A 137 -14.55 6.21 -3.98
N ASP A 138 -15.00 6.37 -5.22
CA ASP A 138 -15.93 5.47 -5.89
C ASP A 138 -15.34 4.06 -6.08
N ILE A 139 -14.08 3.98 -6.49
CA ILE A 139 -13.37 2.70 -6.64
C ILE A 139 -13.33 1.97 -5.31
N LYS A 140 -12.98 2.67 -4.21
CA LYS A 140 -12.96 2.08 -2.87
C LYS A 140 -14.37 1.67 -2.44
N ALA A 141 -15.39 2.50 -2.60
CA ALA A 141 -16.77 2.13 -2.28
C ALA A 141 -17.20 0.87 -3.06
N HIS A 142 -16.89 0.80 -4.35
CA HIS A 142 -17.18 -0.39 -5.16
C HIS A 142 -16.49 -1.65 -4.64
N ILE A 143 -15.19 -1.59 -4.31
CA ILE A 143 -14.44 -2.76 -3.83
C ILE A 143 -14.97 -3.28 -2.49
N TRP A 144 -15.31 -2.37 -1.58
CA TRP A 144 -15.65 -2.71 -0.19
C TRP A 144 -17.13 -2.97 0.02
N THR A 145 -18.00 -2.21 -0.65
CA THR A 145 -19.45 -2.25 -0.44
C THR A 145 -20.24 -2.60 -1.70
N ASN A 146 -19.59 -3.01 -2.80
CA ASN A 146 -20.21 -3.28 -4.11
C ASN A 146 -21.05 -2.10 -4.62
N SER A 147 -20.73 -0.87 -4.20
CA SER A 147 -21.41 0.33 -4.68
C SER A 147 -21.16 0.56 -6.17
N SER A 148 -22.07 1.27 -6.84
CA SER A 148 -21.85 1.68 -8.22
C SER A 148 -20.71 2.69 -8.32
N ILE A 149 -19.97 2.63 -9.43
CA ILE A 149 -18.97 3.63 -9.80
C ILE A 149 -19.67 4.66 -10.69
N ASN A 150 -19.43 5.96 -10.48
CA ASN A 150 -19.99 6.99 -11.34
C ASN A 150 -19.51 6.79 -12.80
N SER A 151 -20.39 7.08 -13.79
CA SER A 151 -20.07 6.93 -15.22
C SER A 151 -18.81 7.69 -15.65
N THR A 152 -18.57 8.88 -15.09
CA THR A 152 -17.35 9.68 -15.34
C THR A 152 -16.10 8.93 -14.88
N CYS A 153 -16.19 8.26 -13.72
CA CYS A 153 -15.10 7.45 -13.21
C CYS A 153 -14.93 6.15 -13.99
N CYS A 154 -16.01 5.54 -14.44
CA CYS A 154 -15.92 4.39 -15.34
C CYS A 154 -15.23 4.72 -16.66
N ALA A 155 -15.57 5.85 -17.29
CA ALA A 155 -14.86 6.30 -18.49
C ALA A 155 -13.35 6.46 -18.25
N THR A 156 -12.97 7.06 -17.11
CA THR A 156 -11.55 7.24 -16.75
C THR A 156 -10.84 5.91 -16.48
N ILE A 157 -11.49 4.97 -15.79
CA ILE A 157 -10.95 3.62 -15.50
C ILE A 157 -10.73 2.84 -16.78
N LEU A 158 -11.69 2.89 -17.72
CA LEU A 158 -11.58 2.22 -19.01
C LEU A 158 -10.43 2.82 -19.84
N ASP A 159 -10.39 4.14 -19.95
CA ASP A 159 -9.35 4.87 -20.69
C ASP A 159 -7.93 4.53 -20.15
N VAL A 160 -7.71 4.65 -18.84
CA VAL A 160 -6.44 4.25 -18.21
C VAL A 160 -6.14 2.76 -18.45
N GLY A 161 -7.17 1.92 -18.38
CA GLY A 161 -7.03 0.48 -18.56
C GLY A 161 -6.74 0.04 -20.00
N ASP A 162 -7.03 0.87 -20.99
CA ASP A 162 -6.78 0.60 -22.41
C ASP A 162 -5.43 1.17 -22.86
N GLN A 163 -5.02 2.29 -22.28
CA GLN A 163 -3.67 2.85 -22.46
C GLN A 163 -2.58 1.98 -21.79
N CYS A 164 -2.96 1.18 -20.79
CA CYS A 164 -2.03 0.41 -19.97
C CYS A 164 -2.11 -1.10 -20.19
N GLN A 165 -1.11 -1.64 -20.89
CA GLN A 165 -0.84 -3.08 -20.95
C GLN A 165 -0.07 -3.53 -19.69
N TRP A 166 -0.84 -3.80 -18.64
CA TRP A 166 -0.33 -4.38 -17.41
C TRP A 166 -0.44 -5.90 -17.44
N ASP A 167 0.70 -6.58 -17.49
CA ASP A 167 0.76 -8.05 -17.34
C ASP A 167 0.22 -8.51 -15.97
N SER A 168 0.35 -7.66 -14.96
CA SER A 168 -0.11 -7.93 -13.58
C SER A 168 -0.94 -6.76 -13.05
N ARG A 169 -2.19 -6.66 -13.51
CA ARG A 169 -3.14 -5.66 -12.98
C ARG A 169 -3.39 -5.91 -11.50
N PRO A 170 -3.37 -4.88 -10.64
CA PRO A 170 -3.89 -5.02 -9.29
C PRO A 170 -5.33 -5.55 -9.35
N LEU A 171 -5.66 -6.55 -8.53
CA LEU A 171 -6.97 -7.20 -8.53
C LEU A 171 -8.13 -6.20 -8.42
N TRP A 172 -7.94 -5.15 -7.61
CA TRP A 172 -8.92 -4.09 -7.44
C TRP A 172 -9.23 -3.35 -8.75
N PHE A 173 -8.21 -3.09 -9.57
CA PHE A 173 -8.37 -2.37 -10.82
C PHE A 173 -9.04 -3.24 -11.87
N ALA A 174 -8.67 -4.52 -11.95
CA ALA A 174 -9.32 -5.48 -12.84
C ALA A 174 -10.82 -5.55 -12.55
N ARG A 175 -11.19 -5.70 -11.28
CA ARG A 175 -12.60 -5.76 -10.84
C ARG A 175 -13.38 -4.49 -11.19
N SER A 176 -12.82 -3.31 -10.91
CA SER A 176 -13.47 -2.04 -11.27
C SER A 176 -13.59 -1.85 -12.79
N LYS A 177 -12.58 -2.27 -13.57
CA LYS A 177 -12.64 -2.21 -15.04
C LYS A 177 -13.75 -3.11 -15.59
N ASP A 178 -13.85 -4.34 -15.08
CA ASP A 178 -14.88 -5.29 -15.52
C ASP A 178 -16.28 -4.82 -15.16
N PHE A 179 -16.48 -4.21 -13.99
CA PHE A 179 -17.74 -3.55 -13.65
C PHE A 179 -18.09 -2.47 -14.68
N CYS A 180 -17.17 -1.55 -14.95
CA CYS A 180 -17.38 -0.44 -15.87
C CYS A 180 -17.53 -0.84 -17.35
N LYS A 181 -17.12 -2.05 -17.74
CA LYS A 181 -17.41 -2.57 -19.09
C LYS A 181 -18.86 -3.02 -19.25
N ASN A 182 -19.53 -3.35 -18.15
CA ASN A 182 -20.85 -3.96 -18.14
C ASN A 182 -21.96 -2.99 -17.69
N HIS A 183 -21.63 -1.74 -17.37
CA HIS A 183 -22.52 -0.70 -16.87
C HIS A 183 -22.23 0.63 -17.56
#